data_AF-A0A935SLG3-F1
#
_entry.id   AF-A0A935SLG3-F1
#
_cell.length_a   1.000
_cell.length_b   1.000
_cell.length_c   1.000
_cell.angle_alpha   90.00
_cell.angle_beta   90.00
_cell.angle_gamma   90.00
#
_symmetry.space_group_name_H-M   'P 1'
#
loop_
_entity.id
_entity.type
_entity.pdbx_description
1 polymer ?
#
loop_
_entity_poly.entity_id
_entity_poly.type
_entity_poly.pdbx_seq_one_letter_code
_entity_poly.pdbx_strand_id
1 'polypeptide(L)'
;MDKNTVIGFALIGALLIGMFYINSKSRLALEGENKRKEDSAAAAKPKPDTTLAKLDSLKVDSLRNDKKQTALVQLGDTKEQLTVIENEVLKISFSNIGGQPKIVELKKYKTHAGKPLILVNGGYSKFSYPINIGNNQTAQTADLPFAVSSKTDNADKSQTLSFSIKDSTGKELTHQYTIKPNDYLIDFAISMTGADRWVSQNAINLLWQTEVQQIEKDMSYERQQTHIAFLKDGDFDFEYLGSGDDKKFTKPVDWLSVKQQFFIHSFAAKNKFQSADIKWEVPADTLNVVATTTANMRLSVPNGTNAVLPLQFYYGPSDYNVLKNYGNSMEKIVPYGTGIFSFVKYINRHFLFPVFYF
;
A
#
# COMPACT_ATOMS: atom_id res chain seq x y z
N MET A 1 28.29 4.29 -48.13
CA MET A 1 27.41 3.42 -47.32
C MET A 1 27.91 2.00 -47.45
N ASP A 2 28.24 1.34 -46.34
CA ASP A 2 28.72 -0.04 -46.36
C ASP A 2 27.61 -0.99 -46.80
N LYS A 3 27.97 -1.98 -47.63
CA LYS A 3 27.02 -2.97 -48.19
C LYS A 3 26.25 -3.70 -47.08
N ASN A 4 26.89 -3.89 -45.92
CA ASN A 4 26.29 -4.54 -44.76
C ASN A 4 25.23 -3.66 -44.07
N THR A 5 25.38 -2.34 -44.09
CA THR A 5 24.40 -1.39 -43.56
C THR A 5 23.15 -1.35 -44.43
N VAL A 6 23.31 -1.40 -45.76
CA VAL A 6 22.17 -1.44 -46.71
C VAL A 6 21.37 -2.73 -46.56
N ILE A 7 22.04 -3.87 -46.38
CA ILE A 7 21.38 -5.17 -46.12
C ILE A 7 20.64 -5.14 -44.78
N GLY A 8 21.22 -4.52 -43.75
CA GLY A 8 20.57 -4.36 -42.44
C GLY A 8 19.27 -3.55 -42.52
N PHE A 9 19.27 -2.42 -43.24
CA PHE A 9 18.06 -1.61 -43.43
C PHE A 9 17.00 -2.32 -44.28
N ALA A 10 17.41 -3.10 -45.29
CA ALA A 10 16.47 -3.90 -46.08
C ALA A 10 15.78 -4.99 -45.24
N LEU A 11 16.51 -5.65 -44.34
CA LEU A 11 15.96 -6.67 -43.43
C LEU A 11 15.01 -6.06 -42.39
N ILE A 12 15.34 -4.89 -41.84
CA ILE A 12 14.45 -4.16 -40.91
C ILE A 12 13.17 -3.73 -41.64
N GLY A 13 13.28 -3.23 -42.87
CA GLY A 13 12.12 -2.88 -43.71
C GLY A 13 11.21 -4.07 -43.98
N ALA A 14 11.78 -5.23 -44.33
CA ALA A 14 11.00 -6.46 -44.55
C ALA A 14 10.29 -6.94 -43.27
N LEU A 15 10.95 -6.81 -42.12
CA LEU A 15 10.40 -7.22 -40.82
C LEU A 15 9.26 -6.30 -40.38
N LEU A 16 9.38 -4.99 -40.62
CA LEU A 16 8.32 -4.01 -40.34
C LEU A 16 7.10 -4.22 -41.23
N ILE A 17 7.28 -4.51 -42.53
CA ILE A 17 6.19 -4.83 -43.45
C ILE A 17 5.48 -6.12 -43.02
N GLY A 18 6.25 -7.15 -42.62
CA GLY A 18 5.70 -8.40 -42.08
C GLY A 18 4.88 -8.17 -40.80
N MET A 19 5.39 -7.35 -39.87
CA MET A 19 4.68 -7.02 -38.64
C MET A 19 3.37 -6.25 -38.93
N PHE A 20 3.39 -5.31 -39.88
CA PHE A 20 2.20 -4.53 -40.25
C PHE A 20 1.12 -5.41 -40.93
N TYR A 21 1.53 -6.40 -41.73
CA TYR A 21 0.61 -7.36 -42.34
C TYR A 21 -0.06 -8.27 -41.31
N ILE A 22 0.68 -8.73 -40.28
CA ILE A 22 0.12 -9.56 -39.20
C ILE A 22 -0.80 -8.74 -38.30
N ASN A 23 -0.42 -7.50 -37.97
CA ASN A 23 -1.21 -6.64 -37.09
C ASN A 23 -2.53 -6.18 -37.74
N SER A 24 -2.53 -5.90 -39.05
CA SER A 24 -3.73 -5.48 -39.78
C SER A 24 -4.78 -6.60 -39.91
N LYS A 25 -4.37 -7.87 -40.08
CA LYS A 25 -5.29 -9.01 -40.04
C LYS A 25 -5.90 -9.26 -38.66
N SER A 26 -5.16 -9.02 -37.57
CA SER A 26 -5.68 -9.22 -36.21
C SER A 26 -6.79 -8.23 -35.84
N ARG A 27 -6.70 -6.97 -36.32
CA ARG A 27 -7.71 -5.93 -36.08
C ARG A 27 -9.05 -6.23 -36.74
N LEU A 28 -9.03 -6.76 -37.97
CA LEU A 28 -10.26 -7.14 -38.69
C LEU A 28 -10.98 -8.34 -38.05
N ALA A 29 -10.24 -9.28 -37.45
CA ALA A 29 -10.81 -10.41 -36.72
C ALA A 29 -11.47 -9.96 -35.39
N LEU A 30 -10.82 -9.05 -34.66
CA LEU A 30 -11.30 -8.49 -33.39
C LEU A 30 -12.56 -7.62 -33.56
N GLU A 31 -12.64 -6.81 -34.62
CA GLU A 31 -13.84 -6.00 -34.92
C GLU A 31 -15.03 -6.87 -35.35
N GLY A 32 -14.79 -7.97 -36.07
CA GLY A 32 -15.83 -8.94 -36.46
C GLY A 32 -16.40 -9.73 -35.29
N GLU A 33 -15.57 -10.14 -34.32
CA GLU A 33 -16.05 -10.80 -33.10
C GLU A 33 -16.82 -9.86 -32.18
N ASN A 34 -16.39 -8.61 -32.04
CA ASN A 34 -17.09 -7.63 -31.20
C ASN A 34 -18.47 -7.27 -31.78
N LYS A 35 -18.58 -7.11 -33.12
CA LYS A 35 -19.90 -6.93 -33.76
C LYS A 35 -20.83 -8.13 -33.61
N ARG A 36 -20.31 -9.37 -33.68
CA ARG A 36 -21.12 -10.58 -33.40
C ARG A 36 -21.61 -10.66 -31.95
N LYS A 37 -20.81 -10.17 -31.00
CA LYS A 37 -21.18 -10.14 -29.57
C LYS A 37 -22.21 -9.06 -29.28
N GLU A 38 -22.13 -7.90 -29.93
CA GLU A 38 -23.13 -6.84 -29.82
C GLU A 38 -24.47 -7.23 -30.48
N ASP A 39 -24.45 -7.86 -31.66
CA ASP A 39 -25.67 -8.34 -32.33
C ASP A 39 -26.35 -9.50 -31.59
N SER A 40 -25.58 -10.34 -30.89
CA SER A 40 -26.13 -11.42 -30.04
C SER A 40 -26.72 -10.91 -28.73
N ALA A 41 -26.28 -9.76 -28.23
CA ALA A 41 -26.82 -9.11 -27.02
C ALA A 41 -28.07 -8.25 -27.31
N ALA A 42 -28.34 -7.91 -28.57
CA ALA A 42 -29.52 -7.14 -28.97
C ALA A 42 -30.79 -8.00 -29.21
N ALA A 43 -30.67 -9.34 -29.28
CA ALA A 43 -31.78 -10.23 -29.63
C ALA A 43 -32.40 -11.03 -28.45
N ALA A 44 -31.90 -10.89 -27.22
CA ALA A 44 -32.44 -11.56 -26.04
C ALA A 44 -32.95 -10.55 -25.01
N LYS A 45 -34.17 -10.04 -25.21
CA LYS A 45 -34.95 -9.40 -24.13
C LYS A 45 -35.75 -10.49 -23.40
N PRO A 46 -35.44 -10.82 -22.13
CA PRO A 46 -36.32 -11.66 -21.33
C PRO A 46 -37.57 -10.86 -20.96
N LYS A 47 -38.76 -11.47 -21.12
CA LYS A 47 -39.99 -10.94 -20.53
C LYS A 47 -39.91 -11.07 -19.00
N PRO A 48 -40.36 -10.07 -18.22
CA PRO A 48 -40.35 -10.17 -16.76
C PRO A 48 -41.38 -11.21 -16.29
N ASP A 49 -40.88 -12.22 -15.58
CA ASP A 49 -41.67 -13.28 -14.97
C ASP A 49 -42.08 -12.83 -13.55
N THR A 50 -43.36 -12.57 -13.34
CA THR A 50 -43.92 -11.86 -12.18
C THR A 50 -43.99 -12.69 -10.88
N THR A 51 -43.34 -13.86 -10.84
CA THR A 51 -43.41 -14.81 -9.72
C THR A 51 -42.12 -14.87 -8.88
N LEU A 52 -40.98 -14.40 -9.39
CA LEU A 52 -39.71 -14.30 -8.64
C LEU A 52 -39.61 -13.01 -7.81
N ALA A 53 -40.38 -11.97 -8.13
CA ALA A 53 -40.37 -10.69 -7.42
C ALA A 53 -41.02 -10.75 -6.02
N LYS A 54 -41.87 -11.74 -5.73
CA LYS A 54 -42.51 -11.90 -4.41
C LYS A 54 -41.62 -12.58 -3.37
N LEU A 55 -40.67 -13.42 -3.78
CA LEU A 55 -39.71 -14.05 -2.85
C LEU A 55 -38.58 -13.08 -2.45
N ASP A 56 -38.18 -12.20 -3.38
CA ASP A 56 -37.23 -11.11 -3.10
C ASP A 56 -37.86 -10.02 -2.23
N SER A 57 -39.15 -9.73 -2.38
CA SER A 57 -39.84 -8.74 -1.53
C SER A 57 -39.90 -9.18 -0.06
N LEU A 58 -40.06 -10.48 0.21
CA LEU A 58 -40.07 -11.03 1.58
C LEU A 58 -38.67 -11.08 2.23
N LYS A 59 -37.59 -11.26 1.43
CA LYS A 59 -36.21 -11.16 1.91
C LYS A 59 -35.77 -9.71 2.13
N VAL A 60 -36.19 -8.78 1.27
CA VAL A 60 -35.92 -7.35 1.41
C VAL A 60 -36.65 -6.74 2.60
N ASP A 61 -37.85 -7.19 2.94
CA ASP A 61 -38.55 -6.75 4.15
C ASP A 61 -37.91 -7.28 5.45
N SER A 62 -37.38 -8.52 5.44
CA SER A 62 -36.61 -9.04 6.57
C SER A 62 -35.29 -8.28 6.80
N LEU A 63 -34.69 -7.72 5.74
CA LEU A 63 -33.48 -6.87 5.81
C LEU A 63 -33.78 -5.39 6.12
N ARG A 64 -35.03 -4.95 5.95
CA ARG A 64 -35.46 -3.57 6.27
C ARG A 64 -35.79 -3.39 7.76
N ASN A 65 -36.31 -4.43 8.42
CA ASN A 65 -36.65 -4.34 9.84
C ASN A 65 -35.43 -4.35 10.79
N ASP A 66 -34.26 -4.81 10.32
CA ASP A 66 -32.98 -4.74 11.05
C ASP A 66 -32.16 -3.45 10.78
N LYS A 67 -32.71 -2.50 10.02
CA LYS A 67 -32.09 -1.21 9.71
C LYS A 67 -32.71 -0.07 10.51
N LYS A 68 -32.93 -0.29 11.81
CA LYS A 68 -32.97 0.83 12.76
C LYS A 68 -31.66 1.60 12.64
N GLN A 69 -31.74 2.92 12.63
CA GLN A 69 -30.63 3.84 12.43
C GLN A 69 -29.42 3.49 13.31
N THR A 70 -28.43 2.81 12.71
CA THR A 70 -27.18 2.43 13.37
C THR A 70 -26.17 3.54 13.17
N ALA A 71 -26.19 4.51 14.08
CA ALA A 71 -25.13 5.51 14.15
C ALA A 71 -23.86 4.88 14.76
N LEU A 72 -22.70 5.32 14.29
CA LEU A 72 -21.46 5.10 15.03
C LEU A 72 -21.61 5.73 16.42
N VAL A 73 -21.20 5.01 17.45
CA VAL A 73 -21.35 5.44 18.85
C VAL A 73 -20.45 6.64 19.19
N GLN A 74 -19.45 6.94 18.35
CA GLN A 74 -18.37 7.89 18.65
C GLN A 74 -18.30 9.11 17.69
N LEU A 75 -19.39 9.53 17.05
CA LEU A 75 -19.39 10.67 16.10
C LEU A 75 -19.36 12.08 16.73
N GLY A 76 -19.04 12.22 18.03
CA GLY A 76 -18.93 13.53 18.68
C GLY A 76 -17.62 14.27 18.35
N ASP A 77 -17.50 15.54 18.78
CA ASP A 77 -16.28 16.37 18.73
C ASP A 77 -15.13 15.78 19.57
N THR A 78 -14.63 14.62 19.15
CA THR A 78 -13.53 13.94 19.79
C THR A 78 -12.25 14.65 19.39
N LYS A 79 -11.57 15.28 20.36
CA LYS A 79 -10.29 15.92 20.12
C LYS A 79 -9.23 14.88 19.77
N GLU A 80 -8.29 15.28 18.91
CA GLU A 80 -7.12 14.46 18.61
C GLU A 80 -6.29 14.23 19.87
N GLN A 81 -5.92 12.97 20.11
CA GLN A 81 -5.08 12.51 21.20
C GLN A 81 -4.02 11.55 20.64
N LEU A 82 -2.79 11.70 21.14
CA LEU A 82 -1.67 10.86 20.73
C LEU A 82 -1.38 9.79 21.78
N THR A 83 -1.27 8.54 21.34
CA THR A 83 -0.83 7.42 22.18
C THR A 83 0.50 6.88 21.65
N VAL A 84 1.48 6.73 22.53
CA VAL A 84 2.84 6.31 22.17
C VAL A 84 3.07 4.84 22.53
N ILE A 85 3.69 4.10 21.62
CA ILE A 85 4.36 2.81 21.88
C ILE A 85 5.79 2.88 21.33
N GLU A 86 6.72 2.16 21.94
CA GLU A 86 8.13 2.18 21.54
C GLU A 86 8.85 0.88 21.88
N ASN A 87 9.91 0.60 21.13
CA ASN A 87 10.88 -0.45 21.43
C ASN A 87 12.30 0.17 21.43
N GLU A 88 13.34 -0.65 21.32
CA GLU A 88 14.74 -0.20 21.35
C GLU A 88 15.15 0.65 20.13
N VAL A 89 14.46 0.50 19.00
CA VAL A 89 14.83 1.09 17.70
C VAL A 89 13.79 2.06 17.12
N LEU A 90 12.52 1.95 17.55
CA LEU A 90 11.37 2.70 17.08
C LEU A 90 10.63 3.37 18.23
N LYS A 91 10.13 4.57 17.98
CA LYS A 91 9.11 5.24 18.79
C LYS A 91 8.02 5.77 17.88
N ILE A 92 6.77 5.39 18.16
CA ILE A 92 5.63 5.73 17.30
C ILE A 92 4.55 6.41 18.13
N SER A 93 4.15 7.59 17.71
CA SER A 93 2.96 8.28 18.21
C SER A 93 1.79 8.04 17.27
N PHE A 94 0.73 7.41 17.76
CA PHE A 94 -0.49 7.13 17.02
C PHE A 94 -1.56 8.16 17.35
N SER A 95 -2.27 8.63 16.33
CA SER A 95 -3.45 9.48 16.49
C SER A 95 -4.70 8.63 16.63
N ASN A 96 -5.58 9.00 17.56
CA ASN A 96 -6.92 8.45 17.67
C ASN A 96 -7.81 8.83 16.46
N ILE A 97 -7.47 9.88 15.72
CA ILE A 97 -8.13 10.22 14.46
C ILE A 97 -7.57 9.32 13.35
N GLY A 98 -8.42 8.44 12.85
CA GLY A 98 -8.05 7.36 11.95
C GLY A 98 -7.35 6.17 12.60
N GLY A 99 -7.03 6.24 13.89
CA GLY A 99 -6.33 5.17 14.60
C GLY A 99 -5.05 4.77 13.88
N GLN A 100 -4.19 5.73 13.54
CA GLN A 100 -3.07 5.58 12.59
C GLN A 100 -1.76 6.21 13.07
N PRO A 101 -0.58 5.76 12.59
CA PRO A 101 0.69 6.39 12.90
C PRO A 101 0.70 7.87 12.49
N LYS A 102 1.11 8.75 13.40
CA LYS A 102 1.23 10.20 13.17
C LYS A 102 2.68 10.67 13.17
N ILE A 103 3.49 10.11 14.08
CA ILE A 103 4.92 10.38 14.18
C ILE A 103 5.66 9.06 14.31
N VAL A 104 6.70 8.86 13.50
CA VAL A 104 7.58 7.67 13.58
C VAL A 104 9.03 8.13 13.67
N GLU A 105 9.66 7.88 14.80
CA GLU A 105 11.06 8.20 15.09
C GLU A 105 11.92 6.94 15.10
N LEU A 106 13.09 6.99 14.43
CA LEU A 106 14.10 5.93 14.50
C LEU A 106 15.16 6.27 15.55
N LYS A 107 15.08 5.61 16.72
CA LYS A 107 15.85 5.95 17.94
C LYS A 107 17.37 5.80 17.80
N LYS A 108 17.84 5.04 16.81
CA LYS A 108 19.27 4.78 16.56
C LYS A 108 19.90 5.74 15.55
N TYR A 109 19.14 6.67 14.98
CA TYR A 109 19.59 7.52 13.91
C TYR A 109 19.32 9.00 14.20
N LYS A 110 20.13 9.85 13.58
CA LYS A 110 19.99 11.30 13.61
C LYS A 110 20.02 11.81 12.18
N THR A 111 19.39 12.96 11.94
CA THR A 111 19.53 13.66 10.67
C THR A 111 20.95 14.23 10.53
N HIS A 112 21.33 14.69 9.33
CA HIS A 112 22.61 15.37 9.11
C HIS A 112 22.81 16.59 10.05
N ALA A 113 21.73 17.22 10.51
CA ALA A 113 21.78 18.34 11.46
C ALA A 113 21.87 17.89 12.95
N GLY A 114 22.06 16.60 13.23
CA GLY A 114 22.16 16.05 14.58
C GLY A 114 20.83 15.97 15.35
N LYS A 115 19.69 16.22 14.69
CA LYS A 115 18.34 16.13 15.27
C LYS A 115 17.84 14.68 15.25
N PRO A 116 16.84 14.31 16.08
CA PRO A 116 16.20 12.99 15.99
C PRO A 116 15.71 12.70 14.57
N LEU A 117 15.93 11.48 14.08
CA LEU A 117 15.44 11.08 12.77
C LEU A 117 13.96 10.69 12.84
N ILE A 118 13.11 11.49 12.19
CA ILE A 118 11.67 11.28 12.10
C ILE A 118 11.33 10.96 10.64
N LEU A 119 10.82 9.76 10.39
CA LEU A 119 10.41 9.34 9.04
C LEU A 119 9.01 9.82 8.70
N VAL A 120 8.06 9.65 9.63
CA VAL A 120 6.68 10.12 9.44
C VAL A 120 6.48 11.33 10.34
N ASN A 121 6.15 12.47 9.73
CA ASN A 121 5.80 13.70 10.42
C ASN A 121 4.78 14.46 9.58
N GLY A 122 3.80 15.12 10.20
CA GLY A 122 2.86 15.99 9.50
C GLY A 122 1.50 15.37 9.15
N GLY A 123 0.78 16.04 8.25
CA GLY A 123 -0.62 15.75 7.92
C GLY A 123 -0.86 14.95 6.64
N TYR A 124 0.12 14.90 5.72
CA TYR A 124 -0.05 14.23 4.43
C TYR A 124 0.00 12.71 4.56
N SER A 125 0.98 12.19 5.30
CA SER A 125 1.15 10.75 5.49
C SER A 125 -0.01 10.16 6.28
N LYS A 126 -0.79 9.29 5.65
CA LYS A 126 -1.98 8.65 6.23
C LYS A 126 -2.34 7.36 5.51
N PHE A 127 -3.17 6.54 6.13
CA PHE A 127 -3.92 5.52 5.40
C PHE A 127 -5.42 5.66 5.67
N SER A 128 -6.24 5.34 4.68
CA SER A 128 -7.69 5.45 4.77
C SER A 128 -8.37 4.40 3.93
N TYR A 129 -9.55 3.97 4.32
CA TYR A 129 -10.45 3.23 3.46
C TYR A 129 -11.90 3.62 3.78
N PRO A 130 -12.81 3.55 2.79
CA PRO A 130 -14.21 3.81 3.04
C PRO A 130 -14.81 2.66 3.85
N ILE A 131 -15.62 3.01 4.84
CA ILE A 131 -16.50 2.08 5.57
C ILE A 131 -17.93 2.59 5.51
N ASN A 132 -18.90 1.68 5.57
CA ASN A 132 -20.31 2.05 5.70
C ASN A 132 -20.60 2.45 7.15
N ILE A 133 -21.27 3.59 7.34
CA ILE A 133 -21.64 4.13 8.66
C ILE A 133 -23.16 4.32 8.82
N GLY A 134 -23.93 3.91 7.81
CA GLY A 134 -25.37 4.08 7.75
C GLY A 134 -25.91 3.67 6.39
N ASN A 135 -27.21 3.86 6.17
CA ASN A 135 -27.82 3.56 4.87
C ASN A 135 -27.27 4.49 3.78
N ASN A 136 -26.55 3.92 2.82
CA ASN A 136 -25.90 4.64 1.71
C ASN A 136 -24.97 5.77 2.18
N GLN A 137 -24.47 5.69 3.42
CA GLN A 137 -23.50 6.62 3.96
C GLN A 137 -22.19 5.91 4.19
N THR A 138 -21.11 6.50 3.67
CA THR A 138 -19.75 6.03 3.88
C THR A 138 -18.92 7.12 4.51
N ALA A 139 -17.94 6.73 5.29
CA ALA A 139 -16.93 7.63 5.82
C ALA A 139 -15.54 7.05 5.59
N GLN A 140 -14.55 7.93 5.45
CA GLN A 140 -13.16 7.57 5.37
C GLN A 140 -12.63 7.30 6.76
N THR A 141 -11.99 6.15 6.99
CA THR A 141 -11.46 5.83 8.31
C THR A 141 -10.50 6.88 8.83
N ALA A 142 -9.68 7.51 7.97
CA ALA A 142 -8.72 8.54 8.37
C ALA A 142 -9.37 9.76 9.06
N ASP A 143 -10.66 10.00 8.84
CA ASP A 143 -11.38 11.16 9.40
C ASP A 143 -12.24 10.78 10.62
N LEU A 144 -12.30 9.49 10.98
CA LEU A 144 -13.12 8.99 12.07
C LEU A 144 -12.35 8.97 13.40
N PRO A 145 -13.00 9.33 14.52
CA PRO A 145 -12.40 9.19 15.84
C PRO A 145 -12.51 7.74 16.32
N PHE A 146 -11.37 7.07 16.49
CA PHE A 146 -11.29 5.76 17.12
C PHE A 146 -11.03 5.92 18.61
N ALA A 147 -11.63 5.07 19.45
CA ALA A 147 -11.25 4.96 20.84
C ALA A 147 -10.05 4.02 21.00
N VAL A 148 -9.12 4.36 21.90
CA VAL A 148 -8.08 3.40 22.33
C VAL A 148 -8.76 2.28 23.10
N SER A 149 -8.85 1.08 22.52
CA SER A 149 -9.52 -0.07 23.11
C SER A 149 -8.60 -0.89 24.01
N SER A 150 -7.30 -0.96 23.70
CA SER A 150 -6.30 -1.63 24.53
C SER A 150 -4.89 -1.15 24.25
N LYS A 151 -4.05 -1.14 25.29
CA LYS A 151 -2.60 -1.02 25.19
C LYS A 151 -1.98 -2.06 26.12
N THR A 152 -1.23 -3.01 25.58
CA THR A 152 -0.77 -4.20 26.31
C THR A 152 0.70 -4.47 26.02
N ASP A 153 1.47 -4.73 27.08
CA ASP A 153 2.80 -5.33 26.99
C ASP A 153 2.64 -6.86 27.04
N ASN A 154 3.04 -7.54 25.98
CA ASN A 154 2.91 -9.00 25.84
C ASN A 154 4.05 -9.73 26.56
N ALA A 155 3.85 -11.02 26.83
CA ALA A 155 4.84 -11.86 27.52
C ALA A 155 6.17 -12.01 26.74
N ASP A 156 6.14 -11.86 25.42
CA ASP A 156 7.32 -11.87 24.53
C ASP A 156 8.01 -10.50 24.43
N LYS A 157 7.60 -9.53 25.27
CA LYS A 157 8.04 -8.13 25.30
C LYS A 157 7.61 -7.29 24.08
N SER A 158 6.75 -7.82 23.20
CA SER A 158 6.10 -6.98 22.19
C SER A 158 5.07 -6.05 22.83
N GLN A 159 4.79 -4.91 22.20
CA GLN A 159 3.73 -4.00 22.63
C GLN A 159 2.61 -4.00 21.60
N THR A 160 1.37 -4.13 22.05
CA THR A 160 0.17 -4.08 21.21
C THR A 160 -0.70 -2.87 21.57
N LEU A 161 -1.12 -2.10 20.57
CA LEU A 161 -2.03 -0.96 20.71
C LEU A 161 -3.21 -1.13 19.74
N SER A 162 -4.42 -1.00 20.26
CA SER A 162 -5.65 -1.18 19.49
C SER A 162 -6.52 0.08 19.56
N PHE A 163 -7.04 0.45 18.39
CA PHE A 163 -8.00 1.53 18.19
C PHE A 163 -9.28 0.93 17.62
N SER A 164 -10.44 1.24 18.19
CA SER A 164 -11.72 0.68 17.77
C SER A 164 -12.78 1.75 17.54
N ILE A 165 -13.63 1.53 16.54
CA ILE A 165 -14.94 2.17 16.44
C ILE A 165 -16.03 1.10 16.56
N LYS A 166 -17.15 1.47 17.17
CA LYS A 166 -18.30 0.59 17.39
C LYS A 166 -19.57 1.22 16.84
N ASP A 167 -20.43 0.41 16.26
CA ASP A 167 -21.80 0.82 15.95
C ASP A 167 -22.75 0.55 17.14
N SER A 168 -23.97 1.06 17.05
CA SER A 168 -24.98 0.87 18.10
C SER A 168 -25.47 -0.57 18.27
N THR A 169 -25.08 -1.49 17.37
CA THR A 169 -25.42 -2.92 17.43
C THR A 169 -24.31 -3.77 18.05
N GLY A 170 -23.19 -3.16 18.43
CA GLY A 170 -22.04 -3.84 19.01
C GLY A 170 -21.09 -4.43 17.96
N LYS A 171 -21.27 -4.15 16.67
CA LYS A 171 -20.27 -4.43 15.64
C LYS A 171 -19.09 -3.50 15.84
N GLU A 172 -17.90 -3.97 15.48
CA GLU A 172 -16.65 -3.31 15.81
C GLU A 172 -15.66 -3.39 14.65
N LEU A 173 -14.98 -2.28 14.39
CA LEU A 173 -13.82 -2.21 13.50
C LEU A 173 -12.62 -1.80 14.33
N THR A 174 -11.56 -2.60 14.30
CA THR A 174 -10.35 -2.40 15.09
C THR A 174 -9.11 -2.30 14.21
N HIS A 175 -8.32 -1.26 14.43
CA HIS A 175 -6.93 -1.14 14.00
C HIS A 175 -6.02 -1.59 15.14
N GLN A 176 -5.34 -2.72 14.96
CA GLN A 176 -4.41 -3.25 15.95
C GLN A 176 -2.97 -3.17 15.41
N TYR A 177 -2.09 -2.56 16.19
CA TYR A 177 -0.66 -2.44 15.91
C TYR A 177 0.12 -3.26 16.91
N THR A 178 1.15 -3.98 16.45
CA THR A 178 2.08 -4.69 17.33
C THR A 178 3.51 -4.42 16.90
N ILE A 179 4.34 -3.98 17.85
CA ILE A 179 5.78 -3.79 17.66
C ILE A 179 6.54 -4.82 18.48
N LYS A 180 7.51 -5.50 17.86
CA LYS A 180 8.36 -6.49 18.52
C LYS A 180 9.63 -5.82 19.07
N PRO A 181 10.30 -6.41 20.08
CA PRO A 181 11.58 -5.91 20.56
C PRO A 181 12.62 -5.81 19.43
N ASN A 182 13.37 -4.72 19.39
CA ASN A 182 14.45 -4.46 18.44
C ASN A 182 14.07 -4.70 16.95
N ASP A 183 12.83 -4.41 16.57
CA ASP A 183 12.32 -4.62 15.22
C ASP A 183 11.75 -3.32 14.61
N TYR A 184 11.98 -3.12 13.32
CA TYR A 184 11.46 -1.99 12.53
C TYR A 184 10.12 -2.32 11.84
N LEU A 185 9.74 -3.60 11.78
CA LEU A 185 8.49 -4.05 11.19
C LEU A 185 7.34 -3.93 12.20
N ILE A 186 6.26 -3.29 11.78
CA ILE A 186 5.06 -3.08 12.60
C ILE A 186 3.98 -3.99 12.02
N ASP A 187 3.54 -4.98 12.80
CA ASP A 187 2.39 -5.79 12.43
C ASP A 187 1.12 -4.91 12.60
N PHE A 188 0.33 -4.80 11.54
CA PHE A 188 -0.92 -4.05 11.52
C PHE A 188 -2.06 -4.98 11.12
N ALA A 189 -3.14 -5.01 11.89
CA ALA A 189 -4.33 -5.78 11.54
C ALA A 189 -5.56 -4.88 11.53
N ILE A 190 -6.33 -4.96 10.44
CA ILE A 190 -7.70 -4.46 10.40
C ILE A 190 -8.62 -5.63 10.75
N SER A 191 -9.25 -5.58 11.91
CA SER A 191 -10.18 -6.61 12.38
C SER A 191 -11.61 -6.07 12.38
N MET A 192 -12.54 -6.83 11.83
CA MET A 192 -13.95 -6.47 11.72
C MET A 192 -14.80 -7.54 12.38
N THR A 193 -15.56 -7.15 13.40
CA THR A 193 -16.71 -7.90 13.91
C THR A 193 -17.96 -7.34 13.23
N GLY A 194 -18.66 -8.17 12.46
CA GLY A 194 -19.75 -7.74 11.58
C GLY A 194 -19.28 -7.13 10.25
N ALA A 195 -18.26 -7.71 9.61
CA ALA A 195 -17.64 -7.25 8.37
C ALA A 195 -18.65 -6.95 7.24
N ASP A 196 -19.72 -7.73 7.16
CA ASP A 196 -20.86 -7.57 6.24
C ASP A 196 -21.54 -6.19 6.31
N ARG A 197 -21.38 -5.46 7.42
CA ARG A 197 -21.88 -4.10 7.59
C ARG A 197 -20.84 -3.05 7.29
N TRP A 198 -19.59 -3.30 7.66
CA TRP A 198 -18.50 -2.33 7.49
C TRP A 198 -18.13 -2.12 6.03
N VAL A 199 -18.14 -3.18 5.22
CA VAL A 199 -17.63 -3.16 3.85
C VAL A 199 -18.66 -3.72 2.87
N SER A 200 -18.59 -3.24 1.65
CA SER A 200 -19.42 -3.73 0.54
C SER A 200 -18.57 -4.62 -0.38
N GLN A 201 -19.17 -5.64 -0.98
CA GLN A 201 -18.52 -6.52 -1.97
C GLN A 201 -17.28 -7.27 -1.47
N ASN A 202 -17.16 -7.48 -0.15
CA ASN A 202 -16.04 -8.19 0.47
C ASN A 202 -14.67 -7.66 0.03
N ALA A 203 -14.53 -6.34 -0.09
CA ALA A 203 -13.29 -5.69 -0.43
C ALA A 203 -13.19 -4.30 0.18
N ILE A 204 -11.96 -3.84 0.41
CA ILE A 204 -11.68 -2.43 0.72
C ILE A 204 -10.73 -1.85 -0.31
N ASN A 205 -10.96 -0.60 -0.68
CA ASN A 205 -10.00 0.20 -1.45
C ASN A 205 -9.25 1.08 -0.46
N LEU A 206 -8.05 0.65 -0.09
CA LEU A 206 -7.20 1.31 0.87
C LEU A 206 -6.31 2.34 0.16
N LEU A 207 -6.44 3.59 0.58
CA LEU A 207 -5.55 4.69 0.27
C LEU A 207 -4.37 4.66 1.25
N TRP A 208 -3.15 4.73 0.76
CA TRP A 208 -1.95 4.97 1.54
C TRP A 208 -1.20 6.15 0.93
N GLN A 209 -1.01 7.20 1.72
CA GLN A 209 -0.28 8.39 1.33
C GLN A 209 0.98 8.47 2.17
N THR A 210 2.11 8.76 1.53
CA THR A 210 3.39 8.93 2.21
C THR A 210 4.09 10.17 1.67
N GLU A 211 4.45 11.07 2.58
CA GLU A 211 5.37 12.17 2.34
C GLU A 211 6.72 11.83 2.96
N VAL A 212 7.78 11.94 2.16
CA VAL A 212 9.15 11.67 2.59
C VAL A 212 9.91 12.99 2.63
N GLN A 213 10.28 13.41 3.83
CA GLN A 213 10.99 14.67 4.10
C GLN A 213 12.48 14.52 3.79
N GLN A 214 13.15 15.63 3.46
CA GLN A 214 14.60 15.67 3.29
C GLN A 214 15.31 15.37 4.62
N ILE A 215 16.15 14.34 4.62
CA ILE A 215 16.90 13.91 5.82
C ILE A 215 18.40 14.11 5.62
N GLU A 216 18.86 13.98 4.38
CA GLU A 216 20.25 14.13 3.99
C GLU A 216 20.56 15.57 3.53
N LYS A 217 21.85 15.90 3.50
CA LYS A 217 22.31 17.26 3.21
C LYS A 217 21.94 17.74 1.79
N ASP A 218 22.01 16.85 0.81
CA ASP A 218 21.84 17.16 -0.60
C ASP A 218 20.53 16.59 -1.13
N MET A 219 19.53 17.48 -1.33
CA MET A 219 18.21 17.12 -1.85
C MET A 219 18.29 16.47 -3.24
N SER A 220 19.15 16.97 -4.12
CA SER A 220 19.26 16.46 -5.50
C SER A 220 19.80 15.04 -5.49
N TYR A 221 20.86 14.80 -4.71
CA TYR A 221 21.42 13.46 -4.55
C TYR A 221 20.44 12.51 -3.86
N GLU A 222 19.77 12.96 -2.81
CA GLU A 222 18.78 12.17 -2.08
C GLU A 222 17.61 11.73 -2.98
N ARG A 223 17.11 12.63 -3.86
CA ARG A 223 16.10 12.31 -4.88
C ARG A 223 16.61 11.31 -5.90
N GLN A 224 17.86 11.44 -6.37
CA GLN A 224 18.46 10.47 -7.29
C GLN A 224 18.56 9.06 -6.69
N GLN A 225 18.74 8.97 -5.37
CA GLN A 225 18.78 7.71 -4.62
C GLN A 225 17.41 7.24 -4.13
N THR A 226 16.34 7.98 -4.45
CA THR A 226 14.97 7.67 -4.04
C THR A 226 14.22 6.92 -5.13
N HIS A 227 13.66 5.76 -4.78
CA HIS A 227 12.95 4.88 -5.69
C HIS A 227 11.58 4.49 -5.13
N ILE A 228 10.63 4.26 -6.03
CA ILE A 228 9.38 3.57 -5.74
C ILE A 228 9.59 2.09 -6.03
N ALA A 229 9.68 1.26 -5.00
CA ALA A 229 9.93 -0.17 -5.11
C ALA A 229 8.66 -0.97 -4.85
N PHE A 230 8.51 -2.12 -5.50
CA PHE A 230 7.33 -2.97 -5.32
C PHE A 230 7.64 -4.45 -5.61
N LEU A 231 6.89 -5.33 -4.95
CA LEU A 231 6.88 -6.76 -5.24
C LEU A 231 5.53 -7.13 -5.83
N LYS A 232 5.50 -7.39 -7.15
CA LYS A 232 4.28 -7.76 -7.87
C LYS A 232 4.39 -9.19 -8.38
N ASP A 233 3.37 -10.02 -8.13
CA ASP A 233 3.34 -11.40 -8.63
C ASP A 233 4.60 -12.22 -8.24
N GLY A 234 5.22 -11.90 -7.09
CA GLY A 234 6.49 -12.50 -6.64
C GLY A 234 7.77 -11.90 -7.23
N ASP A 235 7.66 -10.98 -8.19
CA ASP A 235 8.77 -10.31 -8.86
C ASP A 235 9.01 -8.91 -8.31
N PHE A 236 10.27 -8.63 -7.99
CA PHE A 236 10.71 -7.33 -7.52
C PHE A 236 11.03 -6.43 -8.70
N ASP A 237 10.61 -5.17 -8.59
CA ASP A 237 10.94 -4.12 -9.54
C ASP A 237 10.88 -2.75 -8.85
N PHE A 238 11.40 -1.72 -9.50
CA PHE A 238 11.41 -0.36 -8.95
C PHE A 238 11.43 0.71 -10.04
N GLU A 239 11.01 1.91 -9.68
CA GLU A 239 11.04 3.10 -10.52
C GLU A 239 11.85 4.21 -9.85
N TYR A 240 12.65 4.91 -10.64
CA TYR A 240 13.35 6.11 -10.17
C TYR A 240 12.37 7.28 -10.06
N LEU A 241 12.48 8.04 -8.97
CA LEU A 241 11.59 9.14 -8.69
C LEU A 241 11.54 10.19 -9.83
N GLY A 242 12.70 10.50 -10.44
CA GLY A 242 12.83 11.56 -11.45
C GLY A 242 12.56 11.16 -12.90
N SER A 243 12.34 9.87 -13.19
CA SER A 243 12.17 9.38 -14.58
C SER A 243 11.07 8.35 -14.76
N GLY A 244 10.41 7.93 -13.67
CA GLY A 244 9.28 7.00 -13.73
C GLY A 244 7.94 7.74 -13.75
N ASP A 245 6.92 7.04 -14.27
CA ASP A 245 5.53 7.46 -14.30
C ASP A 245 4.66 6.62 -13.35
N ASP A 246 3.47 7.13 -12.99
CA ASP A 246 2.41 6.42 -12.27
C ASP A 246 2.33 4.93 -12.67
N LYS A 247 2.24 4.03 -11.68
CA LYS A 247 2.12 2.58 -11.91
C LYS A 247 0.77 2.05 -11.53
N LYS A 248 0.20 1.26 -12.44
CA LYS A 248 -1.02 0.50 -12.21
C LYS A 248 -0.76 -0.99 -12.35
N PHE A 249 -1.07 -1.71 -11.29
CA PHE A 249 -0.96 -3.16 -11.19
C PHE A 249 -2.36 -3.78 -11.16
N THR A 250 -2.66 -4.60 -12.16
CA THR A 250 -3.89 -5.43 -12.20
C THR A 250 -3.66 -6.83 -11.63
N LYS A 251 -2.42 -7.14 -11.26
CA LYS A 251 -1.99 -8.39 -10.63
C LYS A 251 -1.73 -8.19 -9.13
N PRO A 252 -1.66 -9.29 -8.35
CA PRO A 252 -1.38 -9.20 -6.93
C PRO A 252 -0.06 -8.49 -6.63
N VAL A 253 -0.05 -7.65 -5.59
CA VAL A 253 1.11 -6.93 -5.08
C VAL A 253 1.29 -7.26 -3.61
N ASP A 254 2.47 -7.71 -3.22
CA ASP A 254 2.77 -8.11 -1.85
C ASP A 254 3.06 -6.87 -0.98
N TRP A 255 3.82 -5.91 -1.53
CA TRP A 255 4.12 -4.64 -0.88
C TRP A 255 4.50 -3.54 -1.88
N LEU A 256 4.33 -2.29 -1.43
CA LEU A 256 4.82 -1.07 -2.07
C LEU A 256 5.76 -0.36 -1.09
N SER A 257 6.80 0.29 -1.61
CA SER A 257 7.76 1.03 -0.79
C SER A 257 8.23 2.31 -1.45
N VAL A 258 8.46 3.33 -0.63
CA VAL A 258 9.27 4.50 -0.98
C VAL A 258 10.63 4.29 -0.31
N LYS A 259 11.65 3.95 -1.11
CA LYS A 259 13.04 3.83 -0.64
C LYS A 259 13.71 5.17 -0.87
N GLN A 260 13.99 5.91 0.18
CA GLN A 260 14.89 7.06 0.16
C GLN A 260 16.35 6.59 0.26
N GLN A 261 17.31 7.50 0.16
CA GLN A 261 18.75 7.17 0.14
C GLN A 261 19.15 6.09 1.17
N PHE A 262 18.77 6.23 2.44
CA PHE A 262 19.13 5.30 3.53
C PHE A 262 17.93 4.71 4.30
N PHE A 263 16.71 5.12 4.02
CA PHE A 263 15.52 4.72 4.78
C PHE A 263 14.40 4.27 3.85
N ILE A 264 13.50 3.43 4.38
CA ILE A 264 12.38 2.87 3.62
C ILE A 264 11.09 3.11 4.40
N HIS A 265 10.08 3.52 3.65
CA HIS A 265 8.68 3.47 4.04
C HIS A 265 8.03 2.37 3.22
N SER A 266 7.52 1.31 3.84
CA SER A 266 6.82 0.26 3.12
C SER A 266 5.47 -0.03 3.73
N PHE A 267 4.53 -0.39 2.86
CA PHE A 267 3.26 -0.97 3.24
C PHE A 267 3.05 -2.31 2.55
N ALA A 268 2.75 -3.33 3.34
CA ALA A 268 2.68 -4.72 2.90
C ALA A 268 1.36 -5.36 3.33
N ALA A 269 0.91 -6.34 2.54
CA ALA A 269 -0.21 -7.19 2.88
C ALA A 269 0.24 -8.66 2.89
N LYS A 270 0.09 -9.35 4.03
CA LYS A 270 0.45 -10.79 4.10
C LYS A 270 -0.40 -11.63 3.14
N ASN A 271 -1.65 -11.18 2.91
CA ASN A 271 -2.57 -11.79 1.95
C ASN A 271 -2.56 -11.10 0.56
N LYS A 272 -1.58 -10.23 0.32
CA LYS A 272 -1.40 -9.42 -0.90
C LYS A 272 -2.54 -8.44 -1.18
N PHE A 273 -2.21 -7.35 -1.85
CA PHE A 273 -3.17 -6.48 -2.52
C PHE A 273 -3.61 -7.15 -3.83
N GLN A 274 -4.90 -7.15 -4.16
CA GLN A 274 -5.41 -7.69 -5.43
C GLN A 274 -4.94 -6.86 -6.62
N SER A 275 -4.86 -5.54 -6.42
CA SER A 275 -4.42 -4.56 -7.40
C SER A 275 -3.91 -3.32 -6.67
N ALA A 276 -3.08 -2.52 -7.33
CA ALA A 276 -2.62 -1.26 -6.79
C ALA A 276 -2.43 -0.21 -7.89
N ASP A 277 -2.69 1.05 -7.57
CA ASP A 277 -2.44 2.21 -8.42
C ASP A 277 -1.64 3.22 -7.60
N ILE A 278 -0.38 3.43 -7.95
CA ILE A 278 0.57 4.28 -7.24
C ILE A 278 0.98 5.46 -8.10
N LYS A 279 0.91 6.63 -7.49
CA LYS A 279 1.32 7.91 -8.05
C LYS A 279 2.34 8.55 -7.15
N TRP A 280 3.25 9.32 -7.74
CA TRP A 280 4.20 10.10 -6.97
C TRP A 280 4.49 11.43 -7.64
N GLU A 281 4.85 12.39 -6.80
CA GLU A 281 5.24 13.72 -7.24
C GLU A 281 6.58 14.08 -6.58
N VAL A 282 7.33 14.91 -7.28
CA VAL A 282 8.57 15.52 -6.78
C VAL A 282 8.26 16.99 -6.50
N PRO A 283 8.04 17.38 -5.24
CA PRO A 283 7.66 18.77 -4.94
C PRO A 283 8.81 19.75 -5.21
N ALA A 284 8.52 21.05 -5.15
CA ALA A 284 9.56 22.07 -5.22
C ALA A 284 10.55 21.95 -4.05
N ASP A 285 11.84 22.22 -4.30
CA ASP A 285 12.92 22.10 -3.31
C ASP A 285 12.68 22.93 -2.05
N THR A 286 11.96 24.06 -2.18
CA THR A 286 11.62 24.98 -1.07
C THR A 286 10.78 24.33 0.03
N LEU A 287 10.16 23.18 -0.24
CA LEU A 287 9.31 22.47 0.72
C LEU A 287 10.09 21.49 1.60
N ASN A 288 11.37 21.22 1.32
CA ASN A 288 12.17 20.18 1.97
C ASN A 288 11.50 18.78 1.92
N VAL A 289 10.72 18.52 0.86
CA VAL A 289 10.09 17.22 0.60
C VAL A 289 10.80 16.55 -0.57
N VAL A 290 11.24 15.31 -0.36
CA VAL A 290 11.87 14.48 -1.40
C VAL A 290 10.81 13.96 -2.37
N ALA A 291 9.75 13.37 -1.84
CA ALA A 291 8.66 12.81 -2.62
C ALA A 291 7.34 12.79 -1.82
N THR A 292 6.23 12.95 -2.54
CA THR A 292 4.90 12.57 -2.05
C THR A 292 4.40 11.40 -2.89
N THR A 293 3.76 10.44 -2.24
CA THR A 293 3.22 9.25 -2.92
C THR A 293 1.80 8.99 -2.47
N THR A 294 0.97 8.51 -3.39
CA THR A 294 -0.39 8.09 -3.14
C THR A 294 -0.62 6.75 -3.82
N ALA A 295 -0.89 5.71 -3.02
CA ALA A 295 -1.19 4.36 -3.47
C ALA A 295 -2.63 4.00 -3.12
N ASN A 296 -3.42 3.62 -4.13
CA ASN A 296 -4.75 3.04 -3.97
C ASN A 296 -4.66 1.53 -4.17
N MET A 297 -4.88 0.75 -3.12
CA MET A 297 -4.73 -0.70 -3.12
C MET A 297 -6.04 -1.38 -2.81
N ARG A 298 -6.38 -2.43 -3.57
CA ARG A 298 -7.58 -3.22 -3.32
C ARG A 298 -7.23 -4.43 -2.46
N LEU A 299 -7.89 -4.59 -1.33
CA LEU A 299 -7.76 -5.75 -0.43
C LEU A 299 -9.05 -6.57 -0.46
N SER A 300 -8.92 -7.90 -0.48
CA SER A 300 -10.04 -8.80 -0.27
C SER A 300 -10.36 -8.89 1.22
N VAL A 301 -11.64 -8.81 1.56
CA VAL A 301 -12.14 -9.11 2.90
C VAL A 301 -12.65 -10.55 2.91
N PRO A 302 -12.18 -11.42 3.84
CA PRO A 302 -12.70 -12.77 3.98
C PRO A 302 -14.23 -12.79 4.11
N ASN A 303 -14.88 -13.76 3.49
CA ASN A 303 -16.32 -13.96 3.65
C ASN A 303 -16.67 -14.34 5.09
N GLY A 304 -17.78 -13.80 5.59
CA GLY A 304 -18.31 -14.13 6.91
C GLY A 304 -18.61 -12.90 7.75
N THR A 305 -19.07 -13.13 8.98
CA THR A 305 -19.38 -12.04 9.91
C THR A 305 -18.12 -11.43 10.51
N ASN A 306 -17.02 -12.18 10.63
CA ASN A 306 -15.76 -11.69 11.17
C ASN A 306 -14.67 -11.76 10.11
N ALA A 307 -13.84 -10.72 10.02
CA ALA A 307 -12.75 -10.64 9.07
C ALA A 307 -11.50 -10.04 9.71
N VAL A 308 -10.33 -10.52 9.32
CA VAL A 308 -9.02 -9.98 9.73
C VAL A 308 -8.17 -9.80 8.49
N LEU A 309 -7.66 -8.58 8.28
CA LEU A 309 -6.73 -8.23 7.21
C LEU A 309 -5.33 -8.04 7.80
N PRO A 310 -4.41 -8.99 7.59
CA PRO A 310 -3.05 -8.89 8.09
C PRO A 310 -2.19 -8.04 7.14
N LEU A 311 -1.77 -6.88 7.64
CA LEU A 311 -0.97 -5.86 6.97
C LEU A 311 0.31 -5.60 7.78
N GLN A 312 1.28 -4.89 7.18
CA GLN A 312 2.49 -4.49 7.87
C GLN A 312 2.98 -3.14 7.37
N PHE A 313 3.49 -2.32 8.28
CA PHE A 313 4.33 -1.18 7.94
C PHE A 313 5.79 -1.53 8.18
N TYR A 314 6.68 -1.04 7.32
CA TYR A 314 8.11 -0.98 7.61
C TYR A 314 8.54 0.49 7.59
N TYR A 315 9.09 0.95 8.70
CA TYR A 315 9.75 2.24 8.82
C TYR A 315 11.13 2.00 9.40
N GLY A 316 12.16 2.03 8.56
CA GLY A 316 13.48 1.59 9.01
C GLY A 316 14.58 1.85 8.00
N PRO A 317 15.81 1.44 8.33
CA PRO A 317 16.95 1.59 7.46
C PRO A 317 16.81 0.73 6.19
N SER A 318 17.46 1.18 5.11
CA SER A 318 17.70 0.39 3.90
C SER A 318 18.87 -0.57 4.13
N ASP A 319 18.73 -1.48 5.10
CA ASP A 319 19.76 -2.46 5.49
C ASP A 319 19.36 -3.88 5.09
N TYR A 320 20.24 -4.59 4.39
CA TYR A 320 19.98 -5.95 3.92
C TYR A 320 19.69 -6.95 5.02
N ASN A 321 20.49 -6.92 6.08
CA ASN A 321 20.43 -7.94 7.11
C ASN A 321 19.14 -7.80 7.89
N VAL A 322 18.74 -6.55 8.14
CA VAL A 322 17.41 -6.24 8.71
C VAL A 322 16.30 -6.76 7.78
N LEU A 323 16.30 -6.35 6.51
CA LEU A 323 15.21 -6.66 5.59
C LEU A 323 15.10 -8.16 5.25
N LYS A 324 16.24 -8.86 5.15
CA LYS A 324 16.29 -10.29 4.85
C LYS A 324 15.65 -11.14 5.94
N ASN A 325 15.72 -10.72 7.20
CA ASN A 325 15.13 -11.45 8.32
C ASN A 325 13.60 -11.55 8.24
N TYR A 326 12.95 -10.70 7.44
CA TYR A 326 11.49 -10.73 7.27
C TYR A 326 11.01 -11.77 6.27
N GLY A 327 11.89 -12.31 5.42
CA GLY A 327 11.53 -13.36 4.46
C GLY A 327 10.44 -12.95 3.45
N ASN A 328 10.25 -11.65 3.21
CA ASN A 328 9.21 -11.10 2.34
C ASN A 328 9.77 -10.45 1.06
N SER A 329 11.01 -10.79 0.70
CA SER A 329 11.75 -10.24 -0.45
C SER A 329 12.06 -8.73 -0.39
N MET A 330 11.84 -8.04 0.74
CA MET A 330 12.21 -6.63 0.87
C MET A 330 13.72 -6.41 0.81
N GLU A 331 14.55 -7.43 1.06
CA GLU A 331 16.00 -7.33 0.92
C GLU A 331 16.45 -7.03 -0.51
N LYS A 332 15.58 -7.26 -1.51
CA LYS A 332 15.81 -6.89 -2.91
C LYS A 332 15.76 -5.38 -3.16
N ILE A 333 15.12 -4.60 -2.26
CA ILE A 333 15.08 -3.13 -2.34
C ILE A 333 16.49 -2.55 -2.28
N VAL A 334 17.38 -3.18 -1.51
CA VAL A 334 18.74 -2.69 -1.35
C VAL A 334 19.56 -3.13 -2.57
N PRO A 335 20.12 -2.19 -3.35
CA PRO A 335 20.86 -2.52 -4.56
C PRO A 335 22.22 -3.12 -4.20
N TYR A 336 22.27 -4.42 -3.91
CA TYR A 336 23.50 -5.20 -3.95
C TYR A 336 23.70 -5.68 -5.38
N GLY A 337 24.24 -4.79 -6.23
CA GLY A 337 24.57 -5.01 -7.64
C GLY A 337 24.40 -6.46 -8.11
N THR A 338 23.22 -6.79 -8.62
CA THR A 338 22.98 -8.04 -9.33
C THR A 338 23.50 -7.83 -10.76
N GLY A 339 24.70 -8.37 -11.03
CA GLY A 339 25.41 -8.21 -12.28
C GLY A 339 26.94 -8.31 -12.12
N ILE A 340 27.69 -7.87 -13.12
CA ILE A 340 29.17 -7.91 -13.19
C ILE A 340 29.85 -7.26 -11.97
N PHE A 341 29.16 -6.42 -11.20
CA PHE A 341 29.67 -5.78 -9.96
C PHE A 341 29.35 -6.55 -8.66
N SER A 342 28.86 -7.79 -8.75
CA SER A 342 28.69 -8.66 -7.59
C SER A 342 29.99 -8.93 -6.81
N PHE A 343 31.16 -8.66 -7.39
CA PHE A 343 32.45 -8.70 -6.68
C PHE A 343 32.58 -7.59 -5.61
N VAL A 344 31.86 -6.47 -5.74
CA VAL A 344 31.84 -5.39 -4.73
C VAL A 344 31.22 -5.88 -3.41
N LYS A 345 30.39 -6.95 -3.45
CA LYS A 345 29.88 -7.67 -2.28
C LYS A 345 31.00 -8.23 -1.39
N TYR A 346 32.14 -8.61 -1.97
CA TYR A 346 33.29 -9.11 -1.21
C TYR A 346 34.21 -7.97 -0.73
N ILE A 347 34.28 -6.86 -1.46
CA ILE A 347 35.06 -5.67 -1.07
C ILE A 347 34.39 -4.95 0.11
N ASN A 348 33.07 -4.76 0.08
CA ASN A 348 32.36 -4.08 1.17
C ASN A 348 32.29 -4.93 2.46
N ARG A 349 32.27 -6.27 2.32
CA ARG A 349 32.22 -7.21 3.46
C ARG A 349 33.58 -7.45 4.14
N HIS A 350 34.72 -7.22 3.48
CA HIS A 350 36.05 -7.52 4.04
C HIS A 350 37.02 -6.34 4.09
N PHE A 351 36.81 -5.24 3.35
CA PHE A 351 37.76 -4.13 3.30
C PHE A 351 37.22 -2.79 3.83
N LEU A 352 35.90 -2.55 3.83
CA LEU A 352 35.34 -1.26 4.28
C LEU A 352 34.82 -1.25 5.74
N PHE A 353 34.47 -2.40 6.30
CA PHE A 353 34.04 -2.49 7.70
C PHE A 353 35.12 -2.24 8.78
N PRO A 354 36.43 -2.43 8.54
CA PRO A 354 37.46 -2.08 9.52
C PRO A 354 37.88 -0.60 9.53
N VAL A 355 37.41 0.25 8.62
CA VAL A 355 37.93 1.62 8.45
C VAL A 355 36.98 2.70 9.03
N PHE A 356 35.78 2.32 9.47
CA PHE A 356 34.83 3.22 10.14
C PHE A 356 34.67 2.97 11.65
N TYR A 357 35.60 2.20 12.23
CA TYR A 357 35.83 2.19 13.67
C TYR A 357 37.19 2.79 13.98
N PHE A 358 37.21 4.12 14.07
CA PHE A 358 38.09 4.88 14.96
C PHE A 358 37.22 5.77 15.83
#